data_AF-A0A9P6AAM6-F1
#
_entry.id   AF-A0A9P6AAM6-F1
#
_cell.length_a   1.000
_cell.length_b   1.000
_cell.length_c   1.000
_cell.angle_alpha   90.00
_cell.angle_beta   90.00
_cell.angle_gamma   90.00
#
_symmetry.space_group_name_H-M   'P 1'
#
loop_
_entity.id
_entity.type
_entity.pdbx_description
1 polymer ?
#
loop_
_entity_poly.entity_id
_entity_poly.type
_entity_poly.pdbx_seq_one_letter_code
_entity_poly.pdbx_strand_id
1 'polypeptide(L)' 'VIPKFHLYGHGSSYQLCYSINLLPGCAHSDLKDSEHWWAHINPISMSTKLMTPWVQHETIDNHAHRWNWQKI' A
#
# COMPACT_ATOMS: atom_id res chain seq x y z
N VAL A 1 -10.12 11.04 -12.80
CA VAL A 1 -8.94 11.25 -11.91
C VAL A 1 -8.66 12.74 -11.85
N ILE A 2 -8.73 13.36 -10.67
CA ILE A 2 -8.39 14.78 -10.49
C ILE A 2 -6.90 14.85 -10.08
N PRO A 3 -6.04 15.55 -10.84
CA PRO A 3 -4.64 15.72 -10.45
C PRO A 3 -4.54 16.46 -9.11
N LYS A 4 -3.59 16.05 -8.26
CA LYS A 4 -3.42 16.62 -6.91
C LYS A 4 -3.22 18.15 -6.92
N PHE A 5 -2.61 18.68 -7.99
CA PHE A 5 -2.48 20.12 -8.21
C PHE A 5 -3.82 20.82 -8.46
N HIS A 6 -4.74 20.19 -9.19
CA HIS A 6 -6.06 20.76 -9.49
C HIS A 6 -6.94 20.82 -8.24
N LEU A 7 -6.72 19.94 -7.26
CA LEU A 7 -7.43 19.95 -5.98
C LEU A 7 -7.22 21.26 -5.20
N TYR A 8 -6.09 21.94 -5.37
CA TYR A 8 -5.84 23.24 -4.73
C TYR A 8 -6.76 24.35 -5.28
N GLY A 9 -7.23 24.24 -6.52
CA GLY A 9 -8.15 25.21 -7.13
C GLY A 9 -9.59 25.15 -6.60
N HIS A 10 -9.98 24.04 -5.95
CA HIS A 10 -11.34 23.83 -5.41
C HIS A 10 -11.54 24.38 -3.99
N GLY A 11 -10.49 24.96 -3.38
CA GLY A 11 -10.54 25.48 -2.03
C GLY A 11 -10.53 24.40 -0.94
N SER A 12 -10.47 24.84 0.32
CA SER A 12 -10.29 23.95 1.48
C SER A 12 -11.53 23.12 1.81
N SER A 13 -12.74 23.62 1.56
CA SER A 13 -13.99 22.89 1.84
C SER A 13 -14.08 21.58 1.07
N TYR A 14 -13.79 21.61 -0.24
CA TYR A 14 -13.78 20.41 -1.08
C TYR A 14 -12.64 19.45 -0.71
N GLN A 15 -11.46 19.95 -0.36
CA GLN A 15 -10.35 19.11 0.10
C GLN A 15 -10.69 18.31 1.36
N LEU A 16 -11.37 18.94 2.32
CA LEU A 16 -11.74 18.30 3.57
C LEU A 16 -12.83 17.23 3.37
N CYS A 17 -13.82 17.50 2.51
CA CYS A 17 -14.88 16.52 2.21
C CYS A 17 -14.36 15.21 1.62
N TYR A 18 -13.23 15.24 0.89
CA TYR A 18 -12.63 14.06 0.27
C TYR A 18 -11.29 13.66 0.92
N SER A 19 -10.99 14.20 2.10
CA SER A 19 -9.79 13.84 2.84
C SER A 19 -9.95 12.44 3.43
N ILE A 20 -9.14 11.49 2.97
CA ILE A 20 -9.12 10.12 3.49
C ILE A 20 -8.79 10.11 4.99
N ASN A 21 -7.98 11.07 5.46
CA ASN A 21 -7.64 11.23 6.88
C ASN A 21 -8.85 11.59 7.77
N LEU A 22 -9.96 12.06 7.19
CA LEU A 22 -11.18 12.41 7.91
C LEU A 22 -12.25 11.31 7.79
N LEU A 23 -11.99 10.25 7.02
CA LEU A 23 -12.92 9.14 6.87
C LEU A 23 -12.87 8.24 8.12
N PRO A 24 -14.03 7.85 8.67
CA PRO A 24 -14.09 6.87 9.75
C PRO A 24 -13.35 5.58 9.36
N GLY A 25 -12.46 5.12 10.23
CA GLY A 25 -11.70 3.88 10.02
C GLY A 25 -10.41 4.01 9.21
N CYS A 26 -10.08 5.19 8.65
CA CYS A 26 -8.84 5.35 7.87
C CYS A 26 -7.55 5.50 8.72
N ALA A 27 -7.67 5.59 10.05
CA ALA A 27 -6.55 5.87 10.97
C ALA A 27 -5.66 7.05 10.51
N HIS A 28 -4.58 7.32 11.23
CA HIS A 28 -3.55 8.24 10.73
C HIS A 28 -2.65 7.46 9.77
N SER A 29 -2.99 7.49 8.48
CA SER A 29 -2.24 6.80 7.43
C SER A 29 -1.58 7.80 6.48
N ASP A 30 -0.33 7.54 6.11
CA ASP A 30 0.36 8.30 5.07
C ASP A 30 -0.04 7.85 3.65
N LEU A 31 -0.90 6.82 3.56
CA LEU A 31 -1.42 6.21 2.33
C LEU A 31 -0.31 5.65 1.43
N LYS A 32 0.81 5.23 2.03
CA LYS A 32 1.94 4.62 1.31
C LYS A 32 2.12 3.13 1.58
N ASP A 33 1.20 2.49 2.31
CA ASP A 33 1.35 1.07 2.68
C ASP A 33 1.49 0.17 1.45
N SER A 34 0.79 0.48 0.35
CA SER A 34 0.97 -0.20 -0.95
C SER A 34 2.39 -0.07 -1.50
N GLU A 35 2.97 1.12 -1.43
CA GLU A 35 4.32 1.42 -1.90
C GLU A 35 5.38 0.80 -0.98
N HIS A 36 5.16 0.82 0.34
CA HIS A 36 6.02 0.16 1.31
C HIS A 36 6.02 -1.37 1.10
N TRP A 37 4.85 -1.96 0.88
CA TRP A 37 4.73 -3.37 0.52
C TRP A 37 5.46 -3.68 -0.79
N TRP A 38 5.31 -2.83 -1.81
CA TRP A 38 5.99 -3.05 -3.08
C TRP A 38 7.52 -2.98 -2.93
N ALA A 39 8.03 -2.01 -2.18
CA ALA A 39 9.45 -1.93 -1.87
C ALA A 39 9.94 -3.17 -1.10
N HIS A 40 9.13 -3.70 -0.18
CA HIS A 40 9.44 -4.92 0.58
C HIS A 40 9.46 -6.19 -0.29
N ILE A 41 8.50 -6.35 -1.20
CA ILE A 41 8.36 -7.58 -2.02
C ILE A 41 9.32 -7.63 -3.21
N ASN A 42 9.82 -6.47 -3.68
CA ASN A 42 10.67 -6.39 -4.86
C ASN A 42 11.94 -7.27 -4.79
N PRO A 43 12.72 -7.29 -3.70
CA PRO A 43 13.89 -8.18 -3.58
C PRO A 43 13.54 -9.68 -3.66
N ILE A 44 12.34 -10.05 -3.21
CA ILE A 44 11.88 -11.45 -3.17
C ILE A 44 11.59 -11.96 -4.59
N SER A 45 11.13 -11.08 -5.50
CA SER A 45 10.79 -11.45 -6.88
C SER A 45 11.92 -12.19 -7.62
N MET A 46 13.17 -11.77 -7.40
CA MET A 46 14.35 -12.40 -8.02
C MET A 46 14.70 -13.73 -7.35
N SER A 47 14.53 -13.84 -6.04
CA SER A 47 14.79 -15.06 -5.27
C SER A 47 13.81 -16.19 -5.61
N THR A 48 12.54 -15.85 -5.89
CA THR A 48 11.50 -16.83 -6.20
C THR A 48 11.43 -17.22 -7.68
N LYS A 49 12.24 -16.60 -8.55
CA LYS A 49 12.13 -16.75 -10.01
C LYS A 49 12.35 -18.19 -10.51
N LEU A 50 13.17 -18.97 -9.80
CA LEU A 50 13.49 -20.36 -10.15
C LEU A 50 12.65 -21.39 -9.36
N MET A 51 11.77 -20.92 -8.47
CA MET A 51 10.89 -21.80 -7.70
C MET A 51 9.78 -22.37 -8.60
N THR A 52 9.27 -23.54 -8.26
CA THR A 52 8.05 -24.07 -8.88
C THR A 52 6.87 -23.15 -8.54
N PRO A 53 5.81 -23.07 -9.38
CA PRO A 53 4.71 -22.14 -9.15
C PRO A 53 4.06 -22.25 -7.77
N TRP A 54 3.94 -23.48 -7.26
CA TRP A 54 3.39 -23.73 -5.92
C TRP A 54 4.30 -23.18 -4.82
N VAL A 55 5.60 -23.50 -4.87
CA VAL A 55 6.58 -23.02 -3.87
C VAL A 55 6.75 -21.49 -3.94
N GLN A 56 6.70 -20.91 -5.15
CA GLN A 56 6.71 -19.47 -5.34
C GLN A 56 5.51 -18.81 -4.63
N HIS A 57 4.31 -19.35 -4.81
CA HIS A 57 3.10 -18.83 -4.18
C HIS A 57 3.18 -18.88 -2.65
N GLU A 58 3.52 -20.04 -2.09
CA GLU A 58 3.69 -20.22 -0.64
C GLU A 58 4.77 -19.29 -0.06
N THR A 59 5.87 -19.07 -0.79
CA THR A 59 6.94 -18.18 -0.34
C THR A 59 6.45 -16.72 -0.28
N ILE A 60 5.74 -16.26 -1.32
CA ILE A 60 5.18 -14.90 -1.36
C ILE A 60 4.14 -14.72 -0.25
N ASP A 61 3.26 -15.70 -0.05
CA ASP A 61 2.22 -15.67 0.97
C ASP A 61 2.81 -15.57 2.40
N ASN A 62 3.84 -16.36 2.70
CA ASN A 62 4.57 -16.27 3.96
C ASN A 62 5.18 -14.88 4.21
N HIS A 63 5.75 -14.26 3.17
CA HIS A 63 6.27 -12.89 3.27
C HIS A 63 5.16 -11.86 3.53
N ALA A 64 4.00 -12.00 2.87
CA ALA A 64 2.86 -11.13 3.10
C ALA A 64 2.30 -11.27 4.53
N HIS A 65 2.18 -12.50 5.03
CA HIS A 65 1.79 -12.77 6.41
C HIS A 65 2.76 -12.12 7.41
N ARG A 66 4.07 -12.27 7.19
CA ARG A 66 5.09 -11.64 8.05
C ARG A 66 5.00 -10.12 8.03
N TRP A 67 4.79 -9.53 6.86
CA TRP A 67 4.61 -8.07 6.70
C TRP A 67 3.40 -7.58 7.50
N ASN A 68 2.26 -8.27 7.43
CA ASN A 68 1.07 -7.92 8.20
C ASN A 68 1.28 -8.07 9.71
N TRP A 69 1.98 -9.12 10.15
CA TRP A 69 2.29 -9.33 11.56
C TRP A 69 3.15 -8.21 12.16
N GLN A 70 4.06 -7.62 11.40
CA GLN A 70 4.93 -6.53 11.88
C GLN A 70 4.18 -5.22 12.16
N LYS A 71 2.93 -5.09 11.72
CA LYS A 71 2.09 -3.89 11.92
C LYS A 71 1.20 -3.97 13.16
N ILE A 72 1.20 -5.11 13.86
CA ILE A 72 0.51 -5.33 15.14
C ILE A 72 1.43 -4.87 16.27
#